data_AF-A0ABD6A511-F1
#
_entry.id   AF-A0ABD6A511-F1
#
_cell.length_a   1.000
_cell.length_b   1.000
_cell.length_c   1.000
_cell.angle_alpha   90.00
_cell.angle_beta   90.00
_cell.angle_gamma   90.00
#
_symmetry.space_group_name_H-M   'P 1'
#
loop_
_entity.id
_entity.type
_entity.pdbx_description
1 polymer ?
#
loop_
_entity_poly.entity_id
_entity_poly.type
_entity_poly.pdbx_seq_one_letter_code
_entity_poly.pdbx_strand_id
1 'polypeptide(L)'
;MSATVEISEENGEYTAVDSETGATGIGKTRAMALAALAVRLGAEENRGSTDERAELRALAERTRRRFEREEVSEDDVEDAISWARSE
;
A
#
# COMPACT_ATOMS: atom_id res chain seq x y z
N MET A 1 -10.88 -0.65 15.97
CA MET A 1 -10.79 -2.12 16.03
C MET A 1 -9.42 -2.45 16.61
N SER A 2 -9.32 -3.45 17.49
CA SER A 2 -8.03 -3.84 18.09
C SER A 2 -7.48 -4.99 17.26
N ALA A 3 -6.37 -4.77 16.55
CA ALA A 3 -5.66 -5.84 15.85
C ALA A 3 -5.38 -6.97 16.83
N THR A 4 -5.90 -8.16 16.54
CA THR A 4 -5.79 -9.32 17.42
C THR A 4 -4.90 -10.34 16.72
N VAL A 5 -3.74 -10.62 17.34
CA VAL A 5 -2.87 -11.70 16.88
C VAL A 5 -3.23 -12.97 17.64
N GLU A 6 -3.70 -13.97 16.91
CA GLU A 6 -3.95 -15.31 17.46
C GLU A 6 -2.67 -16.14 17.37
N ILE A 7 -2.34 -16.87 18.44
CA ILE A 7 -1.15 -17.73 18.47
C ILE A 7 -1.57 -19.13 18.86
N SER A 8 -1.21 -20.09 18.03
CA SER A 8 -1.39 -21.52 18.28
C SER A 8 -0.03 -22.23 18.31
N GLU A 9 -0.01 -23.39 18.98
CA GLU A 9 1.12 -24.31 18.97
C GLU A 9 0.63 -25.67 18.45
N GLU A 10 1.31 -26.22 17.45
CA GLU A 10 1.06 -27.55 16.93
C GLU A 10 2.39 -28.25 16.66
N ASN A 11 2.55 -29.49 17.15
CA ASN A 11 3.76 -30.30 16.97
C ASN A 11 5.08 -29.60 17.40
N GLY A 12 5.02 -28.74 18.44
CA GLY A 12 6.19 -27.99 18.93
C GLY A 12 6.58 -26.79 18.05
N GLU A 13 5.73 -26.41 17.11
CA GLU A 13 5.87 -25.23 16.28
C GLU A 13 4.77 -24.21 16.59
N TYR A 14 5.16 -22.95 16.74
CA TYR A 14 4.24 -21.85 17.01
C TYR A 14 3.85 -21.16 15.71
N THR A 15 2.55 -20.90 15.55
CA THR A 15 1.99 -20.12 14.46
C THR A 15 1.29 -18.89 15.03
N ALA A 16 1.66 -17.70 14.54
CA ALA A 16 1.00 -16.44 14.84
C ALA A 16 0.22 -15.97 13.60
N VAL A 17 -1.05 -15.63 13.76
CA VAL A 17 -1.95 -15.19 12.68
C VAL A 17 -2.51 -13.83 13.03
N ASP A 18 -2.33 -12.86 12.13
CA ASP A 18 -3.00 -11.57 12.24
C ASP A 18 -4.44 -11.67 11.72
N SER A 19 -5.42 -11.35 12.57
CA SER A 19 -6.84 -11.51 12.23
C SER A 19 -7.34 -10.55 11.14
N GLU A 20 -6.66 -9.42 10.95
CA GLU A 20 -7.10 -8.37 10.03
C GLU A 20 -6.60 -8.64 8.60
N THR A 21 -5.35 -9.08 8.47
CA THR A 21 -4.70 -9.31 7.17
C THR A 21 -4.64 -10.77 6.76
N GLY A 22 -4.84 -11.70 7.70
CA GLY A 22 -4.60 -13.13 7.50
C GLY A 22 -3.13 -13.52 7.36
N ALA A 23 -2.20 -12.58 7.58
CA ALA A 23 -0.78 -12.84 7.54
C ALA A 23 -0.38 -13.83 8.65
N THR A 24 0.56 -14.72 8.34
CA THR A 24 1.01 -15.76 9.26
C THR A 24 2.51 -15.66 9.53
N GLY A 25 2.95 -15.96 10.75
CA GLY A 25 4.35 -16.10 11.11
C GLY A 25 4.56 -17.41 11.86
N ILE A 26 5.61 -18.16 11.51
CA ILE A 26 5.87 -19.49 12.07
C ILE A 26 7.23 -19.50 12.75
N GLY A 27 7.36 -20.17 13.90
CA GLY A 27 8.64 -20.35 14.56
C GLY A 27 8.66 -21.38 15.68
N LYS A 28 9.86 -21.83 16.06
CA LYS A 28 10.06 -22.81 17.15
C LYS A 28 9.72 -22.29 18.55
N THR A 29 9.52 -20.98 18.67
CA THR A 29 9.09 -20.33 19.89
C THR A 29 8.05 -19.27 19.54
N ARG A 30 7.21 -18.92 20.51
CA ARG A 30 6.24 -17.82 20.38
C ARG A 30 6.87 -16.51 19.89
N ALA A 31 8.06 -16.17 20.40
CA ALA A 31 8.77 -14.96 19.99
C ALA A 31 9.22 -15.01 18.52
N MET A 32 9.66 -16.18 18.04
CA MET A 32 10.06 -16.35 16.64
C MET A 32 8.86 -16.28 15.69
N ALA A 33 7.73 -16.90 16.06
CA ALA A 33 6.50 -16.81 15.27
C ALA A 33 6.03 -15.36 15.11
N LEU A 34 6.08 -14.58 16.19
CA LEU A 34 5.77 -13.15 16.19
C LEU A 34 6.77 -12.32 15.37
N ALA A 35 8.07 -12.59 15.50
CA ALA A 35 9.09 -11.90 14.71
C ALA A 35 8.92 -12.17 13.21
N ALA A 36 8.61 -13.41 12.83
CA ALA A 36 8.31 -13.78 11.45
C ALA A 36 7.04 -13.07 10.92
N LEU A 37 5.99 -12.96 11.75
CA LEU A 37 4.77 -12.23 11.41
C LEU A 37 5.06 -10.73 11.21
N ALA A 38 5.83 -10.12 12.12
CA ALA A 38 6.19 -8.70 12.04
C ALA A 38 6.97 -8.37 10.75
N VAL A 39 7.90 -9.23 10.33
CA VAL A 39 8.62 -9.06 9.05
C VAL A 39 7.67 -9.11 7.86
N ARG A 40 6.69 -10.02 7.87
CA ARG A 40 5.68 -10.13 6.80
C ARG A 40 4.78 -8.90 6.74
N LEU A 41 4.27 -8.44 7.88
CA LEU A 41 3.43 -7.24 7.94
C LEU A 41 4.20 -5.99 7.50
N GLY A 42 5.46 -5.84 7.94
CA GLY A 42 6.32 -4.72 7.52
C GLY A 42 6.72 -4.79 6.04
N ALA A 43 6.77 -5.98 5.44
CA ALA A 43 6.99 -6.12 3.99
C ALA A 43 5.74 -5.73 3.18
N GLU A 44 4.54 -5.97 3.71
CA GLU A 44 3.27 -5.57 3.08
C GLU A 44 3.09 -4.05 3.11
N GLU A 45 3.40 -3.39 4.24
CA GLU A 45 3.40 -1.93 4.37
C GLU A 45 4.31 -1.26 3.32
N ASN A 46 5.46 -1.88 3.05
CA ASN A 46 6.42 -1.38 2.08
C ASN A 46 6.01 -1.65 0.62
N ARG A 47 5.26 -2.73 0.36
CA ARG A 47 4.71 -3.04 -0.98
C ARG A 47 3.57 -2.12 -1.35
N GLY A 48 2.60 -1.89 -0.45
CA GLY A 48 1.49 -0.97 -0.69
C GLY A 48 1.96 0.45 -0.97
N SER A 49 2.90 0.96 -0.16
CA SER A 49 3.49 2.29 -0.36
C SER A 49 4.27 2.43 -1.67
N THR A 50 4.91 1.37 -2.15
CA THR A 50 5.72 1.42 -3.37
C THR A 50 4.85 1.35 -4.61
N ASP A 51 3.79 0.54 -4.57
CA ASP A 51 2.85 0.35 -5.68
C ASP A 51 2.05 1.63 -5.92
N GLU A 52 1.47 2.24 -4.88
CA GLU A 52 0.74 3.51 -4.99
C GLU A 52 1.58 4.64 -5.59
N ARG A 53 2.84 4.77 -5.17
CA ARG A 53 3.76 5.78 -5.73
C ARG A 53 4.10 5.49 -7.19
N ALA A 54 4.22 4.21 -7.56
CA ALA A 54 4.47 3.82 -8.95
C ALA A 54 3.25 4.08 -9.83
N GLU A 55 2.04 3.75 -9.35
CA GLU A 55 0.78 4.04 -10.01
C GLU A 55 0.55 5.55 -10.19
N LEU A 56 0.79 6.36 -9.15
CA LEU A 56 0.67 7.81 -9.24
C LEU A 56 1.64 8.41 -10.28
N ARG A 57 2.88 7.91 -10.32
CA ARG A 57 3.85 8.32 -11.37
C ARG A 57 3.38 7.91 -12.75
N ALA A 58 2.88 6.68 -12.91
CA ALA A 58 2.37 6.19 -14.19
C ALA A 58 1.14 6.98 -14.67
N LEU A 59 0.25 7.35 -13.74
CA LEU A 59 -0.91 8.19 -14.02
C LEU A 59 -0.48 9.60 -14.44
N ALA A 60 0.42 10.23 -13.68
CA ALA A 60 0.94 11.57 -13.99
C ALA A 60 1.61 11.61 -15.37
N GLU A 61 2.42 10.61 -15.69
CA GLU A 61 3.09 10.50 -16.99
C GLU A 61 2.09 10.28 -18.13
N ARG A 62 1.04 9.48 -17.92
CA ARG A 62 -0.04 9.29 -18.90
C ARG A 62 -0.80 10.60 -19.14
N THR A 63 -1.11 11.35 -18.09
CA THR A 63 -1.78 12.65 -18.19
C THR A 63 -0.90 13.66 -18.94
N ARG A 64 0.39 13.74 -18.61
CA ARG A 64 1.35 14.61 -19.30
C ARG A 64 1.39 14.33 -20.80
N ARG A 65 1.56 13.07 -21.20
CA ARG A 65 1.57 12.67 -22.62
C ARG A 65 0.29 13.03 -23.34
N ARG A 66 -0.85 12.96 -22.64
CA ARG A 66 -2.13 13.36 -23.20
C ARG A 66 -2.17 14.87 -23.47
N PHE A 67 -1.70 15.68 -22.52
CA PHE A 67 -1.63 17.14 -22.67
C PHE A 67 -0.68 17.54 -23.80
N GLU A 68 0.51 16.91 -23.88
CA GLU A 68 1.45 17.12 -24.98
C GLU A 68 0.83 16.78 -26.34
N ARG A 69 0.09 15.67 -26.44
CA ARG A 69 -0.59 15.26 -27.68
C ARG A 69 -1.75 16.18 -28.07
N GLU A 70 -2.46 16.70 -27.07
CA GLU A 70 -3.61 17.60 -27.26
C GLU A 70 -3.17 19.08 -27.33
N GLU A 71 -1.86 19.35 -27.33
CA GLU A 71 -1.26 20.68 -27.35
C GLU A 71 -1.80 21.61 -26.25
N VAL A 72 -2.17 21.03 -25.11
CA VAL A 72 -2.71 21.75 -23.95
C VAL A 72 -1.57 22.48 -23.25
N SER A 73 -1.68 23.81 -23.19
CA SER A 73 -0.73 24.69 -22.51
C SER A 73 -1.04 24.83 -21.02
N GLU A 74 -0.09 25.38 -20.25
CA GLU A 74 -0.34 25.72 -18.84
C GLU A 74 -1.46 26.76 -18.70
N ASP A 75 -1.57 27.71 -19.65
CA ASP A 75 -2.62 28.72 -19.68
C ASP A 75 -4.00 28.08 -19.84
N ASP A 76 -4.14 27.07 -20.72
CA ASP A 76 -5.41 26.34 -20.90
C ASP A 76 -5.85 25.62 -19.61
N VAL A 77 -4.88 25.11 -18.83
CA VAL A 77 -5.15 24.47 -17.54
C VAL A 77 -5.57 25.50 -16.50
N GLU A 78 -4.88 26.64 -16.44
CA GLU A 78 -5.18 27.71 -15.49
C GLU A 78 -6.56 28.33 -15.76
N ASP A 79 -6.92 28.52 -17.02
CA ASP A 79 -8.26 28.96 -17.45
C ASP A 79 -9.35 27.96 -17.04
N ALA A 80 -9.12 26.66 -17.26
CA ALA A 80 -10.08 25.63 -16.86
C ALA A 80 -10.28 25.56 -15.34
N ILE A 81 -9.20 25.70 -14.56
CA ILE A 81 -9.26 25.74 -13.09
C ILE A 81 -9.97 27.01 -12.62
N SER A 82 -9.69 28.15 -13.24
CA SER A 82 -10.35 29.42 -12.94
C SER A 82 -11.85 29.34 -13.19
N TRP A 83 -12.26 28.81 -14.34
CA TRP A 83 -13.67 28.56 -14.65
C TRP A 83 -14.34 27.66 -13.62
N ALA A 84 -13.73 26.52 -13.27
CA ALA A 84 -14.28 25.57 -12.31
C ALA A 84 -14.39 26.13 -10.87
N ARG A 85 -13.59 27.14 -10.52
CA ARG A 85 -13.66 27.85 -9.22
C ARG A 85 -14.70 28.97 -9.20
N SER A 86 -15.15 29.42 -10.38
CA SER A 86 -16.13 30.50 -10.53
C SER A 86 -17.58 29.99 -10.59
N GLU A 87 -17.78 28.68 -10.71
CA GLU A 87 -19.06 27.98 -10.53
C GLU A 87 -19.44 27.83 -9.04
#